data_AF-A0AA38K7G1-F1
#
_entry.id   AF-A0AA38K7G1-F1
#
_cell.length_a   1.000
_cell.length_b   1.000
_cell.length_c   1.000
_cell.angle_alpha   90.00
_cell.angle_beta   90.00
_cell.angle_gamma   90.00
#
_symmetry.space_group_name_H-M   'P 1'
#
loop_
_entity.id
_entity.type
_entity.pdbx_description
1 polymer ?
#
loop_
_entity_poly.entity_id
_entity_poly.type
_entity_poly.pdbx_seq_one_letter_code
_entity_poly.pdbx_strand_id
1 'polypeptide(L)'
;MTDPTKFAKAWERICTGDSLFVPPSFVEYIQRYWMNITEWWSNVHRQGRTIFQNSNTNMLLEAWHHLLKGKLLEGKRNRRADHLIYILVEKAIPFFQKRHRRQAAGFEGPDLEIRERMKIIECA
;
A
#
# COMPACT_ATOMS: atom_id res chain seq x y z
N MET A 1 -17.55 3.37 -8.02
CA MET A 1 -18.70 4.09 -7.43
C MET A 1 -18.34 5.56 -7.31
N THR A 2 -19.02 6.43 -8.04
CA THR A 2 -18.72 7.88 -8.13
C THR A 2 -19.73 8.76 -7.38
N ASP A 3 -20.89 8.20 -7.04
CA ASP A 3 -21.95 8.90 -6.31
C ASP A 3 -21.67 8.89 -4.79
N PRO A 4 -21.51 10.06 -4.14
CA PRO A 4 -21.29 10.17 -2.71
C PRO A 4 -22.40 9.52 -1.87
N THR A 5 -23.65 9.58 -2.33
CA THR A 5 -24.80 9.05 -1.60
C THR A 5 -24.77 7.53 -1.59
N LYS A 6 -24.43 6.92 -2.73
CA LYS A 6 -24.24 5.46 -2.82
C LYS A 6 -23.06 5.00 -1.98
N PHE A 7 -21.99 5.81 -1.92
CA PHE A 7 -20.85 5.55 -1.06
C PHE A 7 -21.23 5.56 0.42
N ALA A 8 -21.92 6.59 0.89
CA ALA A 8 -22.39 6.68 2.27
C ALA A 8 -23.28 5.48 2.65
N LYS A 9 -24.24 5.12 1.78
CA LYS A 9 -25.11 3.95 1.99
C LYS A 9 -24.33 2.63 2.04
N ALA A 10 -23.32 2.46 1.19
CA ALA A 10 -22.49 1.27 1.22
C ALA A 10 -21.65 1.19 2.49
N TRP A 11 -21.09 2.32 2.94
CA TRP A 11 -20.35 2.39 4.20
C TRP A 11 -21.24 2.07 5.39
N GLU A 12 -22.44 2.66 5.45
CA GLU A 12 -23.43 2.38 6.49
C GLU A 12 -23.78 0.89 6.56
N ARG A 13 -23.98 0.23 5.41
CA ARG A 13 -24.22 -1.22 5.36
C ARG A 13 -23.05 -2.06 5.86
N ILE A 14 -21.81 -1.58 5.72
CA ILE A 14 -20.62 -2.25 6.26
C ILE A 14 -20.57 -2.07 7.78
N CYS A 15 -20.82 -0.86 8.27
CA CYS A 15 -20.83 -0.56 9.70
C CYS A 15 -21.96 -1.26 10.48
N THR A 16 -23.12 -1.43 9.84
CA THR A 16 -24.32 -2.05 10.43
C THR A 16 -24.49 -3.52 10.06
N GLY A 17 -23.56 -4.06 9.26
CA GLY A 17 -23.60 -5.44 8.79
C GLY A 17 -23.39 -6.45 9.91
N ASP A 18 -23.65 -7.71 9.61
CA ASP A 18 -23.42 -8.80 10.56
C ASP A 18 -21.94 -8.84 10.97
N SER A 19 -21.71 -8.73 12.29
CA SER A 19 -20.39 -8.80 12.92
C SER A 19 -19.63 -10.10 12.61
N LEU A 20 -20.34 -11.16 12.22
CA LEU A 20 -19.74 -12.42 11.78
C LEU A 20 -19.03 -12.30 10.42
N PHE A 21 -19.48 -11.37 9.57
CA PHE A 21 -18.90 -11.12 8.25
C PHE A 21 -17.99 -9.90 8.23
N VAL A 22 -18.28 -8.90 9.07
CA VAL A 22 -17.48 -7.69 9.22
C VAL A 22 -17.10 -7.51 10.68
N PRO A 23 -15.89 -7.95 11.09
CA PRO A 23 -15.45 -7.79 12.46
C PRO A 23 -15.44 -6.32 12.90
N PRO A 24 -15.85 -5.99 14.14
CA PRO A 24 -15.83 -4.61 14.63
C PRO A 24 -14.45 -3.95 14.54
N SER A 25 -13.38 -4.73 14.74
CA SER A 25 -12.00 -4.28 14.60
C SER A 25 -11.65 -3.82 13.18
N PHE A 26 -12.24 -4.45 12.16
CA PHE A 26 -12.08 -4.02 10.77
C PHE A 26 -12.76 -2.67 10.53
N VAL A 27 -13.98 -2.48 11.04
CA VAL A 27 -14.71 -1.20 10.93
C VAL A 27 -13.93 -0.09 11.62
N GLU A 28 -13.46 -0.32 12.84
CA GLU A 28 -12.64 0.63 13.60
C GLU A 28 -11.37 1.02 12.84
N TYR A 29 -10.66 0.04 12.27
CA TYR A 29 -9.48 0.28 11.47
C TYR A 29 -9.76 1.15 10.25
N ILE A 30 -10.78 0.79 9.45
CA ILE A 30 -11.12 1.56 8.24
C ILE A 30 -11.58 2.97 8.61
N GLN A 31 -12.42 3.11 9.65
CA GLN A 31 -12.89 4.41 10.12
C GLN A 31 -11.72 5.30 10.57
N ARG A 32 -10.77 4.75 11.33
CA ARG A 32 -9.64 5.51 11.88
C ARG A 32 -8.65 5.96 10.82
N TYR A 33 -8.29 5.07 9.90
CA TYR A 33 -7.15 5.29 8.99
C TYR A 33 -7.54 5.69 7.57
N TRP A 34 -8.73 5.29 7.10
CA TRP A 34 -9.10 5.43 5.68
C TRP A 34 -10.24 6.40 5.47
N MET A 35 -11.25 6.45 6.34
CA MET A 35 -12.42 7.32 6.15
C MET A 35 -12.10 8.81 6.27
N ASN A 36 -11.01 9.20 6.95
CA ASN A 36 -10.58 10.59 7.06
C ASN A 36 -9.81 11.10 5.82
N ILE A 37 -9.43 10.21 4.91
CA ILE A 37 -8.61 10.51 3.72
C ILE A 37 -9.30 10.05 2.43
N THR A 38 -10.64 10.05 2.40
CA THR A 38 -11.45 9.58 1.26
C THR A 38 -11.10 10.27 -0.04
N GLU A 39 -10.66 11.51 -0.01
CA GLU A 39 -10.21 12.26 -1.19
C GLU A 39 -9.08 11.57 -1.96
N TRP A 40 -8.22 10.83 -1.24
CA TRP A 40 -7.02 10.23 -1.83
C TRP A 40 -7.33 8.90 -2.53
N TRP A 41 -8.32 8.15 -2.04
CA TRP A 41 -8.57 6.78 -2.50
C TRP A 41 -9.98 6.54 -3.05
N SER A 42 -11.01 7.27 -2.59
CA SER A 42 -12.40 7.01 -2.97
C SER A 42 -12.71 7.56 -4.34
N ASN A 43 -13.25 6.72 -5.21
CA ASN A 43 -13.69 7.09 -6.56
C ASN A 43 -14.72 8.23 -6.61
N VAL A 44 -15.39 8.52 -5.49
CA VAL A 44 -16.29 9.68 -5.35
C VAL A 44 -15.54 10.99 -5.60
N HIS A 45 -14.32 11.12 -5.06
CA HIS A 45 -13.48 12.32 -5.17
C HIS A 45 -12.50 12.25 -6.36
N ARG A 46 -12.41 11.11 -7.06
CA ARG A 46 -11.47 10.89 -8.16
C ARG A 46 -12.11 11.10 -9.54
N GLN A 47 -12.87 12.19 -9.70
CA GLN A 47 -13.56 12.53 -10.95
C GLN A 47 -12.81 13.64 -11.71
N GLY A 48 -12.97 13.71 -13.04
CA GLY A 48 -12.41 14.80 -13.86
C GLY A 48 -10.87 14.86 -13.93
N ARG A 49 -10.18 13.74 -13.66
CA ARG A 49 -8.72 13.66 -13.65
C ARG A 49 -8.13 13.68 -15.07
N THR A 50 -7.00 14.36 -15.22
CA THR A 50 -6.21 14.30 -16.45
C THR A 50 -5.62 12.90 -16.67
N ILE A 51 -5.14 12.58 -17.88
CA ILE A 51 -4.48 11.31 -18.20
C ILE A 51 -3.34 10.99 -17.22
N PHE A 52 -2.57 12.00 -16.81
CA PHE A 52 -1.47 11.84 -15.87
C PHE A 52 -1.96 11.59 -14.43
N GLN A 53 -3.06 12.24 -14.02
CA GLN A 53 -3.69 12.04 -12.71
C GLN A 53 -4.53 10.75 -12.60
N ASN A 54 -4.84 10.14 -13.75
CA ASN A 54 -5.46 8.82 -13.84
C ASN A 54 -4.47 7.69 -13.57
N SER A 55 -3.17 7.96 -13.49
CA SER A 55 -2.22 6.97 -13.02
C SER A 55 -2.55 6.58 -11.57
N ASN A 56 -2.83 5.30 -11.36
CA ASN A 56 -3.03 4.73 -10.03
C ASN A 56 -1.70 4.38 -9.36
N THR A 57 -0.58 4.53 -10.07
CA THR A 57 0.75 4.13 -9.62
C THR A 57 1.70 5.32 -9.62
N ASN A 58 2.63 5.31 -8.67
CA ASN A 58 3.80 6.16 -8.69
C ASN A 58 5.05 5.28 -8.86
N MET A 59 6.20 5.89 -9.16
CA MET A 59 7.45 5.15 -9.42
C MET A 59 7.86 4.23 -8.25
N LEU A 60 7.57 4.61 -7.00
CA LEU A 60 7.86 3.79 -5.82
C LEU A 60 6.98 2.54 -5.77
N LEU A 61 5.68 2.70 -6.05
CA LEU A 61 4.73 1.60 -6.13
C LEU A 61 5.11 0.66 -7.28
N GLU A 62 5.53 1.19 -8.43
CA GLU A 62 6.00 0.37 -9.55
C GLU A 62 7.25 -0.43 -9.19
N ALA A 63 8.26 0.22 -8.60
CA ALA A 63 9.46 -0.45 -8.11
C ALA A 63 9.12 -1.56 -7.09
N TRP A 64 8.20 -1.29 -6.17
CA TRP A 64 7.68 -2.28 -5.24
C TRP A 64 6.97 -3.44 -5.95
N HIS A 65 6.10 -3.16 -6.93
CA HIS A 65 5.44 -4.20 -7.70
C HIS A 65 6.42 -5.06 -8.52
N HIS A 66 7.50 -4.48 -9.04
CA HIS A 66 8.57 -5.24 -9.69
C HIS A 66 9.26 -6.19 -8.73
N LEU A 67 9.61 -5.71 -7.52
CA LEU A 67 10.20 -6.55 -6.47
C LEU A 67 9.24 -7.66 -6.03
N LEU A 68 7.98 -7.32 -5.76
CA LEU A 68 6.94 -8.26 -5.35
C LEU A 68 6.75 -9.36 -6.41
N LYS A 69 6.60 -8.99 -7.69
CA LYS A 69 6.44 -9.95 -8.79
C LYS A 69 7.67 -10.83 -8.97
N GLY A 70 8.87 -10.24 -8.97
CA GLY A 70 10.10 -10.95 -9.29
C GLY A 70 10.63 -11.82 -8.13
N LYS A 71 10.69 -11.26 -6.92
CA LYS A 71 11.36 -11.90 -5.78
C LYS A 71 10.42 -12.63 -4.84
N LEU A 72 9.19 -12.15 -4.66
CA LEU A 72 8.26 -12.72 -3.67
C LEU A 72 7.21 -13.64 -4.30
N LEU A 73 6.75 -13.32 -5.51
CA LEU A 73 5.76 -14.10 -6.27
C LEU A 73 6.39 -15.04 -7.32
N GLU A 74 7.72 -15.06 -7.44
CA GLU A 74 8.47 -15.95 -8.36
C GLU A 74 8.01 -15.81 -9.82
N GLY A 75 7.60 -14.61 -10.24
CA GLY A 75 7.10 -14.34 -11.59
C GLY A 75 5.69 -14.85 -11.88
N LYS A 76 5.02 -15.52 -10.92
CA LYS A 76 3.65 -16.02 -11.11
C LYS A 76 2.65 -14.86 -11.12
N ARG A 77 1.89 -14.76 -12.21
CA ARG A 77 0.77 -13.82 -12.36
C ARG A 77 -0.49 -14.40 -11.72
N ASN A 78 -1.38 -13.54 -11.21
CA ASN A 78 -2.70 -13.88 -10.67
C ASN A 78 -2.71 -14.87 -9.48
N ARG A 79 -2.37 -14.37 -8.28
CA ARG A 79 -2.62 -15.08 -7.02
C ARG A 79 -3.94 -14.63 -6.41
N ARG A 80 -4.63 -15.56 -5.74
CA ARG A 80 -5.78 -15.21 -4.88
C ARG A 80 -5.33 -14.21 -3.81
N ALA A 81 -6.25 -13.35 -3.39
CA ALA A 81 -5.96 -12.26 -2.45
C ALA A 81 -5.45 -12.75 -1.10
N ASP A 82 -5.97 -13.86 -0.58
CA ASP A 82 -5.52 -14.50 0.66
C ASP A 82 -4.05 -14.94 0.58
N HIS A 83 -3.64 -15.56 -0.52
CA HIS A 83 -2.25 -15.95 -0.72
C HIS A 83 -1.34 -14.73 -0.85
N LEU A 84 -1.82 -13.64 -1.47
CA LEU A 84 -1.08 -12.39 -1.54
C LEU A 84 -0.87 -11.80 -0.15
N ILE A 85 -1.91 -11.75 0.69
CA ILE A 85 -1.83 -11.28 2.08
C ILE A 85 -0.79 -12.11 2.85
N TYR A 86 -0.86 -13.43 2.74
CA TYR A 86 0.13 -14.33 3.35
C TYR A 86 1.56 -14.00 2.91
N ILE A 87 1.81 -13.78 1.61
CA ILE A 87 3.14 -13.40 1.11
C ILE A 87 3.58 -12.04 1.65
N LEU A 88 2.68 -11.07 1.70
CA LEU A 88 2.98 -9.73 2.20
C LEU A 88 3.36 -9.75 3.68
N VAL A 89 2.70 -10.57 4.50
CA VAL A 89 2.99 -10.66 5.93
C VAL A 89 4.20 -11.55 6.20
N GLU A 90 4.18 -12.79 5.70
CA GLU A 90 5.13 -13.83 6.12
C GLU A 90 6.43 -13.82 5.31
N LYS A 91 6.42 -13.33 4.06
CA LYS A 91 7.62 -13.32 3.21
C LYS A 91 8.21 -11.93 3.04
N ALA A 92 7.39 -10.91 2.82
CA ALA A 92 7.89 -9.57 2.53
C ALA A 92 8.54 -8.92 3.77
N ILE A 93 7.93 -9.04 4.95
CA ILE A 93 8.47 -8.43 6.18
C ILE A 93 9.86 -9.01 6.50
N PRO A 94 10.06 -10.34 6.58
CA PRO A 94 11.40 -10.89 6.84
C PRO A 94 12.41 -10.55 5.74
N PHE A 95 11.97 -10.48 4.48
CA PHE A 95 12.81 -10.09 3.36
C PHE A 95 13.39 -8.68 3.58
N PHE A 96 12.55 -7.69 3.93
CA PHE A 96 13.00 -6.33 4.17
C PHE A 96 13.85 -6.19 5.43
N GLN A 97 13.50 -6.91 6.51
CA GLN A 97 14.35 -6.94 7.71
C GLN A 97 15.74 -7.47 7.40
N LYS A 98 15.85 -8.56 6.61
CA LYS A 98 17.13 -9.12 6.19
C LYS A 98 17.91 -8.15 5.31
N ARG A 99 17.25 -7.50 4.35
CA ARG A 99 17.85 -6.47 3.49
C ARG A 99 18.43 -5.33 4.33
N HIS A 100 17.65 -4.80 5.27
CA HIS A 100 18.08 -3.70 6.13
C HIS A 100 19.27 -4.09 7.01
N ARG A 101 19.28 -5.30 7.59
CA ARG A 101 20.45 -5.81 8.35
C ARG A 101 21.70 -5.93 7.47
N ARG A 102 21.56 -6.40 6.23
CA ARG A 102 22.68 -6.51 5.28
C ARG A 102 23.24 -5.14 4.93
N GLN A 103 22.37 -4.16 4.71
CA GLN A 103 22.76 -2.77 4.46
C GLN A 103 23.48 -2.16 5.66
N ALA A 104 22.96 -2.35 6.88
CA ALA A 104 23.61 -1.88 8.11
C ALA A 104 24.99 -2.52 8.33
N ALA A 105 25.16 -3.78 7.91
CA ALA A 105 26.44 -4.49 7.95
C ALA A 105 27.37 -4.18 6.75
N GLY A 106 26.98 -3.27 5.84
CA GLY A 106 27.80 -2.84 4.70
C GLY A 106 27.80 -3.78 3.49
N PHE A 107 26.97 -4.84 3.49
CA PHE A 107 26.85 -5.77 2.35
C PHE A 107 25.98 -5.22 1.21
N GLU A 108 25.20 -4.18 1.47
CA GLU A 108 24.37 -3.48 0.48
C GLU A 108 24.62 -1.98 0.58
N GLY A 109 24.67 -1.30 -0.57
CA GLY A 109 24.90 0.14 -0.60
C GLY A 109 23.77 0.94 0.06
N PRO A 110 24.03 2.21 0.42
CA PRO A 110 23.00 3.09 0.97
C PRO A 110 21.86 3.27 -0.04
N ASP A 111 20.62 3.22 0.44
CA ASP A 111 19.46 3.52 -0.39
C ASP A 111 19.53 4.97 -0.89
N LEU A 112 18.79 5.26 -1.96
CA LEU A 112 18.78 6.59 -2.58
C LEU A 112 18.48 7.70 -1.57
N GLU A 113 17.56 7.46 -0.64
CA GLU A 113 17.25 8.42 0.43
C GLU A 113 18.45 8.64 1.36
N ILE A 114 19.15 7.58 1.78
CA ILE A 114 20.33 7.67 2.66
C ILE A 114 21.45 8.40 1.94
N ARG A 115 21.68 8.11 0.66
CA ARG A 115 22.67 8.84 -0.16
C ARG A 115 22.34 10.31 -0.25
N GLU A 116 21.08 10.66 -0.44
CA GLU A 116 20.67 12.05 -0.55
C GLU A 116 20.79 12.79 0.78
N ARG A 117 20.42 12.15 1.90
CA ARG A 117 20.66 12.69 3.25
C ARG A 117 22.15 12.89 3.53
N MET A 118 23.01 11.96 3.13
CA MET A 118 24.46 12.09 3.26
C MET A 118 24.99 13.28 2.47
N LYS A 119 24.54 13.48 1.22
CA LYS A 119 24.92 14.67 0.43
C LYS A 119 24.49 15.98 1.07
N ILE A 120 23.27 16.05 1.63
CA ILE A 120 22.79 17.27 2.31
C ILE A 120 23.64 17.59 3.54
N ILE A 121 24.04 16.57 4.29
CA ILE A 121 24.92 16.72 5.46
C ILE A 121 26.35 17.10 5.05
N GLU A 122 26.88 16.53 3.95
CA GLU A 122 28.22 16.86 3.44
C GLU A 122 28.32 18.26 2.82
N CYS A 123 27.21 18.80 2.30
CA CYS A 123 27.14 20.15 1.73
C CYS A 123 26.81 21.26 2.75
N ALA A 124 26.54 20.91 4.01
CA ALA A 124 26.22 21.84 5.09
C ALA A 124 27.43 22.12 5.98
#